data_AF-A0AA91T3L0-F1
#
_entry.id   AF-A0AA91T3L0-F1
#
_cell.length_a   1.000
_cell.length_b   1.000
_cell.length_c   1.000
_cell.angle_alpha   90.00
_cell.angle_beta   90.00
_cell.angle_gamma   90.00
#
_symmetry.space_group_name_H-M   'P 1'
#
loop_
_entity.id
_entity.type
_entity.pdbx_description
1 polymer ?
#
loop_
_entity_poly.entity_id
_entity_poly.type
_entity_poly.pdbx_seq_one_letter_code
_entity_poly.pdbx_strand_id
1 'polypeptide(L)'
;MKHVSSAVHHTIQNYQLTSKSKSYRRLTPKNEKKIAETIVSNNQAKQLMELINKRDYYTKRIYELLNSAGEETDPRLIDDLSEAEHYLERRFTRQVEKMDQVKALIEKHLRFQKEKTAEHKAILEKYADKGQSYQGLSKLKKLNSNAERDRSVAKEKELASFYKEVMQMQKRYAAESQAMLCELQVPFFAGGNKTDGAKQEHVLQVLYKLADVK
;
A
#
# COMPACT_ATOMS: atom_id res chain seq x y z
N MET A 1 -24.74 -11.53 27.62
CA MET A 1 -23.67 -10.53 27.41
C MET A 1 -22.71 -10.40 28.59
N LYS A 2 -23.15 -10.09 29.82
CA LYS A 2 -22.24 -9.86 30.99
C LYS A 2 -21.19 -10.95 31.23
N HIS A 3 -21.57 -12.24 31.12
CA HIS A 3 -20.62 -13.36 31.29
C HIS A 3 -19.56 -13.42 30.19
N VAL A 4 -19.92 -13.09 28.93
CA VAL A 4 -18.99 -13.11 27.79
C VAL A 4 -17.97 -11.98 27.92
N SER A 5 -18.41 -10.76 28.24
CA SER A 5 -17.50 -9.63 28.43
C SER A 5 -16.47 -9.89 29.54
N SER A 6 -16.91 -10.43 30.69
CA SER A 6 -15.99 -10.81 31.78
C SER A 6 -15.02 -11.91 31.37
N ALA A 7 -15.49 -12.94 30.65
CA ALA A 7 -14.65 -14.01 30.14
C ALA A 7 -13.57 -13.51 29.17
N VAL A 8 -13.95 -12.61 28.25
CA VAL A 8 -13.02 -11.94 27.31
C VAL A 8 -12.02 -11.09 28.08
N HIS A 9 -12.47 -10.27 29.03
CA HIS A 9 -11.62 -9.43 29.88
C HIS A 9 -10.51 -10.23 30.56
N HIS A 10 -10.88 -11.28 31.30
CA HIS A 10 -9.92 -12.12 32.03
C HIS A 10 -8.95 -12.83 31.09
N THR A 11 -9.42 -13.27 29.93
CA THR A 11 -8.57 -13.94 28.94
C THR A 11 -7.53 -12.97 28.36
N ILE A 12 -7.93 -11.74 28.03
CA ILE A 12 -7.03 -10.70 27.54
C ILE A 12 -6.02 -10.30 28.62
N GLN A 13 -6.47 -10.08 29.86
CA GLN A 13 -5.57 -9.79 30.99
C GLN A 13 -4.52 -10.89 31.18
N ASN A 14 -4.95 -12.15 31.22
CA ASN A 14 -4.04 -13.29 31.37
C ASN A 14 -3.04 -13.34 30.21
N TYR A 15 -3.49 -13.13 28.98
CA TYR A 15 -2.61 -13.09 27.81
C TYR A 15 -1.55 -11.99 27.94
N GLN A 16 -1.95 -10.77 28.33
CA GLN A 16 -1.03 -9.64 28.51
C GLN A 16 0.01 -9.88 29.61
N LEU A 17 -0.37 -10.59 30.68
CA LEU A 17 0.53 -10.90 31.80
C LEU A 17 1.48 -12.08 31.54
N THR A 18 1.05 -13.07 30.76
CA THR A 18 1.74 -14.36 30.65
C THR A 18 2.40 -14.61 29.29
N SER A 19 1.87 -14.02 28.22
CA SER A 19 2.37 -14.26 26.86
C SER A 19 3.39 -13.20 26.45
N LYS A 20 4.62 -13.65 26.16
CA LYS A 20 5.65 -12.84 25.48
C LYS A 20 5.49 -12.85 23.95
N SER A 21 4.63 -13.73 23.41
CA SER A 21 4.40 -13.86 21.98
C SER A 21 3.52 -12.73 21.47
N LYS A 22 3.85 -12.17 20.29
CA LYS A 22 3.00 -11.21 19.56
C LYS A 22 2.02 -11.91 18.58
N SER A 23 1.87 -13.23 18.64
CA SER A 23 1.04 -13.99 17.69
C SER A 23 -0.44 -13.59 17.73
N TYR A 24 -0.97 -13.20 18.89
CA TYR A 24 -2.37 -12.77 19.06
C TYR A 24 -2.47 -11.29 19.38
N ARG A 25 -1.93 -10.47 18.47
CA ARG A 25 -1.78 -9.01 18.64
C ARG A 25 -3.07 -8.25 18.95
N ARG A 26 -4.24 -8.82 18.63
CA ARG A 26 -5.54 -8.15 18.84
C ARG A 26 -6.11 -8.38 20.23
N LEU A 27 -5.52 -9.27 21.04
CA LEU A 27 -5.91 -9.49 22.44
C LEU A 27 -5.39 -8.35 23.33
N THR A 28 -6.03 -7.20 23.22
CA THR A 28 -5.70 -5.98 23.95
C THR A 28 -6.95 -5.40 24.61
N PRO A 29 -6.80 -4.62 25.71
CA PRO A 29 -7.94 -3.97 26.35
C PRO A 29 -8.75 -3.07 25.39
N LYS A 30 -8.09 -2.44 24.40
CA LYS A 30 -8.73 -1.61 23.38
C LYS A 30 -9.78 -2.38 22.57
N ASN A 31 -9.52 -3.66 22.28
CA ASN A 31 -10.40 -4.50 21.45
C ASN A 31 -11.41 -5.31 22.25
N GLU A 32 -11.38 -5.26 23.59
CA GLU A 32 -12.21 -6.11 24.45
C GLU A 32 -13.70 -6.02 24.13
N LYS A 33 -14.21 -4.79 24.04
CA LYS A 33 -15.62 -4.52 23.73
C LYS A 33 -16.00 -5.13 22.38
N LYS A 34 -15.21 -4.85 21.35
CA LYS A 34 -15.42 -5.35 19.99
C LYS A 34 -15.41 -6.88 19.95
N ILE A 35 -14.40 -7.51 20.55
CA ILE A 35 -14.28 -8.96 20.62
C ILE A 35 -15.54 -9.55 21.28
N ALA A 36 -15.98 -8.99 22.41
CA ALA A 36 -17.17 -9.48 23.10
C ALA A 36 -18.45 -9.33 22.25
N GLU A 37 -18.62 -8.19 21.59
CA GLU A 37 -19.74 -7.94 20.67
C GLU A 37 -19.73 -8.91 19.48
N THR A 38 -18.57 -9.11 18.85
CA THR A 38 -18.40 -10.03 17.71
C THR A 38 -18.65 -11.49 18.10
N ILE A 39 -18.20 -11.93 19.28
CA ILE A 39 -18.49 -13.29 19.78
C ILE A 39 -19.99 -13.49 19.96
N VAL A 40 -20.70 -12.46 20.45
CA VAL A 40 -22.16 -12.52 20.64
C VAL A 40 -22.87 -12.50 19.30
N SER A 41 -22.51 -11.59 18.38
CA SER A 41 -23.14 -11.47 17.06
C SER A 41 -22.97 -12.74 16.22
N ASN A 42 -21.83 -13.42 16.37
CA ASN A 42 -21.54 -14.66 15.64
C ASN A 42 -22.09 -15.92 16.33
N ASN A 43 -22.87 -15.77 17.43
CA ASN A 43 -23.40 -16.89 18.23
C ASN A 43 -22.31 -17.83 18.80
N GLN A 44 -21.08 -17.33 19.01
CA GLN A 44 -19.94 -18.10 19.49
C GLN A 44 -19.82 -18.11 21.02
N ALA A 45 -20.75 -17.49 21.74
CA ALA A 45 -20.72 -17.37 23.20
C ALA A 45 -20.66 -18.74 23.91
N LYS A 46 -21.45 -19.72 23.46
CA LYS A 46 -21.47 -21.07 24.05
C LYS A 46 -20.14 -21.79 23.84
N GLN A 47 -19.61 -21.74 22.62
CA GLN A 47 -18.32 -22.31 22.26
C GLN A 47 -17.18 -21.70 23.08
N LEU A 48 -17.17 -20.37 23.25
CA LEU A 48 -16.16 -19.70 24.07
C LEU A 48 -16.19 -20.20 25.52
N MET A 49 -17.38 -20.32 26.12
CA MET A 49 -17.52 -20.81 27.50
C MET A 49 -17.06 -22.26 27.65
N GLU A 50 -17.38 -23.13 26.69
CA GLU A 50 -16.91 -24.51 26.68
C GLU A 50 -15.38 -24.61 26.60
N LEU A 51 -14.75 -23.77 25.78
CA LEU A 51 -13.29 -23.71 25.69
C LEU A 51 -12.66 -23.19 26.99
N ILE A 52 -13.23 -22.15 27.61
CA ILE A 52 -12.75 -21.58 28.87
C ILE A 52 -12.85 -22.58 30.01
N ASN A 53 -13.93 -23.36 30.09
CA ASN A 53 -14.08 -24.42 31.09
C ASN A 53 -12.99 -25.50 30.97
N LYS A 54 -12.34 -25.60 29.80
CA LYS A 54 -11.25 -26.54 29.51
C LYS A 54 -9.95 -25.81 29.14
N ARG A 55 -9.70 -24.62 29.72
CA ARG A 55 -8.63 -23.71 29.28
C ARG A 55 -7.25 -24.35 29.24
N ASP A 56 -6.95 -25.26 30.16
CA ASP A 56 -5.61 -25.83 30.31
C ASP A 56 -5.20 -26.62 29.05
N TYR A 57 -6.18 -27.12 28.29
CA TYR A 57 -5.98 -27.77 26.99
C TYR A 57 -6.22 -26.85 25.80
N TYR A 58 -7.13 -25.89 25.91
CA TYR A 58 -7.59 -25.07 24.78
C TYR A 58 -7.11 -23.61 24.77
N THR A 59 -6.15 -23.23 25.61
CA THR A 59 -5.63 -21.84 25.70
C THR A 59 -5.33 -21.26 24.32
N LYS A 60 -4.61 -22.00 23.47
CA LYS A 60 -4.30 -21.58 22.08
C LYS A 60 -5.56 -21.29 21.26
N ARG A 61 -6.56 -22.17 21.33
CA ARG A 61 -7.80 -22.08 20.55
C ARG A 61 -8.70 -20.95 21.05
N ILE A 62 -8.68 -20.67 22.35
CA ILE A 62 -9.34 -19.49 22.93
C ILE A 62 -8.69 -18.23 22.36
N TYR A 63 -7.36 -18.15 22.37
CA TYR A 63 -6.65 -16.99 21.82
C TYR A 63 -6.90 -16.80 20.32
N GLU A 64 -6.90 -17.87 19.54
CA GLU A 64 -7.25 -17.83 18.10
C GLU A 64 -8.67 -17.31 17.88
N LEU A 65 -9.64 -17.83 18.62
CA LEU A 65 -11.04 -17.40 18.53
C LEU A 65 -11.19 -15.91 18.87
N LEU A 66 -10.66 -15.48 20.02
CA LEU A 66 -10.78 -14.09 20.47
C LEU A 66 -9.99 -13.13 19.58
N ASN A 67 -8.80 -13.53 19.10
CA ASN A 67 -8.01 -12.72 18.19
C ASN A 67 -8.71 -12.56 16.84
N SER A 68 -9.39 -13.61 16.34
CA SER A 68 -10.16 -13.54 15.10
C SER A 68 -11.39 -12.64 15.27
N ALA A 69 -12.07 -12.71 16.41
CA ALA A 69 -13.19 -11.82 16.74
C ALA A 69 -12.78 -10.33 16.87
N GLY A 70 -11.50 -10.05 17.10
CA GLY A 70 -10.98 -8.69 17.15
C GLY A 70 -10.63 -8.09 15.78
N GLU A 71 -10.67 -8.88 14.71
CA GLU A 71 -10.30 -8.45 13.35
C GLU A 71 -11.14 -7.25 12.88
N GLU A 72 -10.51 -6.24 12.29
CA GLU A 72 -11.22 -5.12 11.68
C GLU A 72 -11.64 -5.43 10.26
N THR A 73 -12.94 -5.32 10.03
CA THR A 73 -13.58 -5.68 8.77
C THR A 73 -13.92 -4.45 7.96
N ASP A 74 -14.09 -3.31 8.62
CA ASP A 74 -14.27 -2.02 7.96
C ASP A 74 -12.89 -1.38 7.71
N PRO A 75 -12.44 -1.29 6.44
CA PRO A 75 -11.14 -0.70 6.11
C PRO A 75 -11.00 0.77 6.51
N ARG A 76 -12.10 1.47 6.82
CA ARG A 76 -12.09 2.86 7.32
C ARG A 76 -11.69 2.96 8.78
N LEU A 77 -11.89 1.88 9.55
CA LEU A 77 -11.60 1.83 10.98
C LEU A 77 -10.20 1.26 11.28
N ILE A 78 -9.50 0.76 10.26
CA ILE A 78 -8.14 0.24 10.38
C ILE A 78 -7.17 1.39 10.64
N ASP A 79 -6.47 1.36 11.78
CA ASP A 79 -5.54 2.40 12.20
C ASP A 79 -4.06 1.95 12.24
N ASP A 80 -3.77 0.66 12.16
CA ASP A 80 -2.41 0.09 12.17
C ASP A 80 -2.04 -0.68 10.89
N LEU A 81 -0.75 -0.63 10.54
CA LEU A 81 -0.21 -1.23 9.30
C LEU A 81 -0.38 -2.76 9.27
N SER A 82 -0.23 -3.37 10.43
CA SER A 82 -0.27 -4.81 10.61
C SER A 82 -1.68 -5.34 10.29
N GLU A 83 -2.71 -4.63 10.73
CA GLU A 83 -4.11 -4.91 10.44
C GLU A 83 -4.47 -4.66 8.98
N ALA A 84 -3.95 -3.58 8.38
CA ALA A 84 -4.12 -3.31 6.96
C ALA A 84 -3.53 -4.43 6.09
N GLU A 85 -2.30 -4.87 6.36
CA GLU A 85 -1.68 -6.01 5.67
C GLU A 85 -2.55 -7.26 5.75
N HIS A 86 -3.00 -7.60 6.96
CA HIS A 86 -3.84 -8.77 7.18
C HIS A 86 -5.17 -8.68 6.44
N TYR A 87 -5.81 -7.50 6.45
CA TYR A 87 -7.04 -7.24 5.71
C TYR A 87 -6.82 -7.46 4.22
N LEU A 88 -5.73 -6.92 3.66
CA LEU A 88 -5.40 -7.07 2.26
C LEU A 88 -5.21 -8.54 1.90
N GLU A 89 -4.34 -9.25 2.63
CA GLU A 89 -4.01 -10.65 2.38
C GLU A 89 -5.20 -11.60 2.54
N ARG A 90 -6.07 -11.38 3.53
CA ARG A 90 -7.12 -12.34 3.88
C ARG A 90 -8.49 -12.02 3.28
N ARG A 91 -8.81 -10.74 3.07
CA ARG A 91 -10.14 -10.29 2.63
C ARG A 91 -10.11 -9.64 1.26
N PHE A 92 -9.16 -8.75 1.02
CA PHE A 92 -9.12 -8.00 -0.23
C PHE A 92 -8.73 -8.91 -1.42
N THR A 93 -7.72 -9.78 -1.24
CA THR A 93 -7.32 -10.76 -2.27
C THR A 93 -8.42 -11.72 -2.71
N ARG A 94 -9.39 -12.01 -1.83
CA ARG A 94 -10.54 -12.87 -2.15
C ARG A 94 -11.55 -12.18 -3.07
N GLN A 95 -11.52 -10.85 -3.16
CA GLN A 95 -12.36 -10.06 -4.05
C GLN A 95 -11.62 -9.92 -5.39
N VAL A 96 -11.71 -10.96 -6.22
CA VAL A 96 -10.95 -11.09 -7.48
C VAL A 96 -11.10 -9.84 -8.37
N GLU A 97 -12.33 -9.36 -8.55
CA GLU A 97 -12.61 -8.16 -9.36
C GLU A 97 -11.87 -6.92 -8.88
N LYS A 98 -11.78 -6.72 -7.55
CA LYS A 98 -11.05 -5.59 -6.98
C LYS A 98 -9.55 -5.72 -7.16
N MET A 99 -9.02 -6.95 -7.02
CA MET A 99 -7.63 -7.23 -7.30
C MET A 99 -7.28 -7.01 -8.77
N ASP A 100 -8.16 -7.39 -9.69
CA ASP A 100 -7.94 -7.17 -11.12
C ASP A 100 -7.94 -5.68 -11.46
N GLN A 101 -8.79 -4.87 -10.83
CA GLN A 101 -8.74 -3.40 -10.95
C GLN A 101 -7.41 -2.83 -10.43
N VAL A 102 -6.90 -3.33 -9.29
CA VAL A 102 -5.57 -2.92 -8.77
C VAL A 102 -4.44 -3.33 -9.72
N LYS A 103 -4.50 -4.55 -10.28
CA LYS A 103 -3.51 -5.00 -11.27
C LYS A 103 -3.52 -4.12 -12.52
N ALA A 104 -4.69 -3.84 -13.08
CA ALA A 104 -4.84 -2.97 -14.23
C ALA A 104 -4.30 -1.56 -13.95
N LEU A 105 -4.53 -1.04 -12.74
CA LEU A 105 -3.96 0.24 -12.30
C LEU A 105 -2.43 0.18 -12.27
N ILE A 106 -1.85 -0.87 -11.67
CA ILE A 106 -0.39 -1.08 -11.61
C ILE A 106 0.21 -1.18 -13.02
N GLU A 107 -0.37 -2.00 -13.90
CA GLU A 107 0.07 -2.16 -15.28
C GLU A 107 0.04 -0.85 -16.06
N LYS A 108 -1.01 -0.04 -15.87
CA LYS A 108 -1.12 1.30 -16.46
C LYS A 108 0.05 2.20 -16.06
N HIS A 109 0.42 2.20 -14.77
CA HIS A 109 1.57 2.96 -14.27
C HIS A 109 2.90 2.45 -14.80
N LEU A 110 3.10 1.13 -14.82
CA LEU A 110 4.32 0.51 -15.35
C LEU A 110 4.51 0.84 -16.83
N ARG A 111 3.43 0.77 -17.62
CA ARG A 111 3.45 1.15 -19.03
C ARG A 111 3.83 2.62 -19.20
N PHE A 112 3.22 3.53 -18.43
CA PHE A 112 3.58 4.95 -18.46
C PHE A 112 5.06 5.18 -18.11
N GLN A 113 5.58 4.54 -17.06
CA GLN A 113 6.99 4.66 -16.68
C GLN A 113 7.92 4.18 -17.80
N LYS A 114 7.59 3.06 -18.45
CA LYS A 114 8.36 2.50 -19.57
C LYS A 114 8.35 3.44 -20.78
N GLU A 115 7.17 3.94 -21.18
CA GLU A 115 7.00 4.87 -22.29
C GLU A 115 7.80 6.17 -22.06
N LYS A 116 7.64 6.80 -20.88
CA LYS A 116 8.36 8.04 -20.57
C LYS A 116 9.86 7.83 -20.39
N THR A 117 10.31 6.67 -19.91
CA THR A 117 11.75 6.34 -19.88
C THR A 117 12.32 6.22 -21.30
N ALA A 118 11.57 5.63 -22.24
CA ALA A 118 11.98 5.53 -23.63
C ALA A 118 12.02 6.90 -24.32
N GLU A 119 11.01 7.74 -24.12
CA GLU A 119 10.98 9.13 -24.62
C GLU A 119 12.18 9.94 -24.10
N HIS A 120 12.46 9.84 -22.79
CA HIS A 120 13.61 10.51 -22.18
C HIS A 120 14.94 10.08 -22.82
N LYS A 121 15.14 8.77 -23.04
CA LYS A 121 16.32 8.24 -23.73
C LYS A 121 16.41 8.75 -25.17
N ALA A 122 15.29 8.78 -25.91
CA ALA A 122 15.26 9.28 -27.27
C ALA A 122 15.64 10.76 -27.36
N ILE A 123 15.20 11.60 -26.40
CA ILE A 123 15.64 13.01 -26.33
C ILE A 123 17.15 13.07 -26.10
N LEU A 124 17.70 12.29 -25.17
CA LEU A 124 19.14 12.27 -24.93
C LEU A 124 19.95 11.81 -26.15
N GLU A 125 19.49 10.78 -26.86
CA GLU A 125 20.12 10.25 -28.07
C GLU A 125 20.06 11.22 -29.25
N LYS A 126 18.93 11.95 -29.41
CA LYS A 126 18.76 12.98 -30.45
C LYS A 126 19.80 14.09 -30.36
N TYR A 127 20.21 14.44 -29.14
CA TYR A 127 21.23 15.45 -28.87
C TYR A 127 22.60 14.85 -28.49
N ALA A 128 22.78 13.53 -28.62
CA ALA A 128 24.06 12.89 -28.41
C ALA A 128 25.01 13.24 -29.56
N ASP A 129 26.22 13.69 -29.21
CA ASP A 129 27.19 14.16 -30.19
C ASP A 129 27.79 12.97 -30.96
N LYS A 130 27.45 12.83 -32.25
CA LYS A 130 28.07 11.83 -33.17
C LYS A 130 29.37 12.36 -33.79
N GLY A 131 30.20 12.97 -32.96
CA GLY A 131 31.22 13.95 -33.35
C GLY A 131 32.07 13.60 -34.58
N GLN A 132 32.15 14.56 -35.51
CA GLN A 132 33.36 14.80 -36.28
C GLN A 132 34.05 16.03 -35.67
N SER A 133 35.10 15.80 -34.87
CA SER A 133 35.92 16.87 -34.33
C SER A 133 36.82 17.41 -35.45
N TYR A 134 36.50 18.57 -36.00
CA TYR A 134 37.36 19.23 -36.98
C TYR A 134 38.50 19.96 -36.27
N GLN A 135 39.64 19.28 -36.13
CA GLN A 135 40.88 19.88 -35.63
C GLN A 135 41.54 20.69 -36.76
N GLY A 136 41.70 22.01 -36.58
CA GLY A 136 42.64 22.79 -37.40
C GLY A 136 42.27 24.25 -37.69
N LEU A 137 40.98 24.62 -37.72
CA LEU A 137 40.56 25.98 -38.11
C LEU A 137 39.85 26.69 -36.95
N SER A 138 40.45 27.76 -36.43
CA SER A 138 39.92 28.53 -35.28
C SER A 138 38.51 29.11 -35.52
N LYS A 139 38.16 29.43 -36.77
CA LYS A 139 36.79 29.81 -37.17
C LYS A 139 35.81 28.63 -37.12
N LEU A 140 36.23 27.42 -37.54
CA LEU A 140 35.42 26.21 -37.43
C LEU A 140 35.21 25.82 -35.95
N LYS A 141 36.22 26.03 -35.10
CA LYS A 141 36.09 25.79 -33.65
C LYS A 141 35.02 26.68 -33.00
N LYS A 142 34.95 27.97 -33.37
CA LYS A 142 33.91 28.90 -32.88
C LYS A 142 32.51 28.57 -33.41
N LEU A 143 32.41 28.14 -34.67
CA LEU A 143 31.14 27.69 -35.25
C LEU A 143 30.66 26.39 -34.58
N ASN A 144 31.58 25.46 -34.28
CA ASN A 144 31.26 24.23 -33.56
C ASN A 144 30.80 24.53 -32.13
N SER A 145 31.48 25.43 -31.41
CA SER A 145 31.08 25.81 -30.04
C SER A 145 29.72 26.51 -29.99
N ASN A 146 29.40 27.34 -31.00
CA ASN A 146 28.08 27.97 -31.08
C ASN A 146 27.00 26.93 -31.41
N ALA A 147 27.25 26.01 -32.35
CA ALA A 147 26.34 24.93 -32.68
C ALA A 147 26.13 23.95 -31.50
N GLU A 148 27.17 23.63 -30.74
CA GLU A 148 27.10 22.86 -29.49
C GLU A 148 26.24 23.59 -28.45
N ARG A 149 26.44 24.90 -28.28
CA ARG A 149 25.65 25.73 -27.38
C ARG A 149 24.17 25.76 -27.77
N ASP A 150 23.86 25.96 -29.04
CA ASP A 150 22.49 26.00 -29.55
C ASP A 150 21.80 24.62 -29.39
N ARG A 151 22.52 23.53 -29.63
CA ARG A 151 22.03 22.16 -29.36
C ARG A 151 21.78 21.94 -27.86
N SER A 152 22.67 22.42 -26.99
CA SER A 152 22.49 22.30 -25.54
C SER A 152 21.25 23.06 -25.07
N VAL A 153 21.06 24.29 -25.54
CA VAL A 153 19.87 25.10 -25.22
C VAL A 153 18.59 24.43 -25.75
N ALA A 154 18.62 23.88 -26.95
CA ALA A 154 17.48 23.14 -27.52
C ALA A 154 17.16 21.87 -26.71
N LYS A 155 18.18 21.10 -26.31
CA LYS A 155 18.05 19.92 -25.45
C LYS A 155 17.43 20.27 -24.11
N GLU A 156 17.94 21.29 -23.41
CA GLU A 156 17.41 21.72 -22.12
C GLU A 156 15.95 22.17 -22.22
N LYS A 157 15.60 22.91 -23.28
CA LYS A 157 14.22 23.32 -23.53
C LYS A 157 13.29 22.14 -23.77
N GLU A 158 13.71 21.15 -24.56
CA GLU A 158 12.93 19.94 -24.84
C GLU A 158 12.78 19.07 -23.58
N LEU A 159 13.85 18.88 -22.80
CA LEU A 159 13.80 18.17 -21.51
C LEU A 159 12.90 18.88 -20.49
N ALA A 160 12.96 20.21 -20.39
CA ALA A 160 12.11 20.98 -19.50
C ALA A 160 10.63 20.82 -19.86
N SER A 161 10.29 20.83 -21.16
CA SER A 161 8.93 20.57 -21.63
C SER A 161 8.48 19.15 -21.30
N PHE A 162 9.35 18.17 -21.56
CA PHE A 162 9.10 16.76 -21.25
C PHE A 162 8.82 16.54 -19.75
N TYR A 163 9.68 17.06 -18.86
CA TYR A 163 9.48 16.89 -17.42
C TYR A 163 8.21 17.59 -16.92
N LYS A 164 7.84 18.73 -17.51
CA LYS A 164 6.57 19.41 -17.20
C LYS A 164 5.37 18.54 -17.56
N GLU A 165 5.39 17.89 -18.72
CA GLU A 165 4.34 16.97 -19.15
C GLU A 165 4.27 15.74 -18.23
N VAL A 166 5.42 15.11 -17.94
CA VAL A 166 5.51 13.96 -17.03
C VAL A 166 4.94 14.30 -15.66
N MET A 167 5.30 15.46 -15.09
CA MET A 167 4.78 15.90 -13.80
C MET A 167 3.25 16.09 -13.83
N GLN A 168 2.70 16.66 -14.90
CA GLN A 168 1.25 16.82 -15.04
C GLN A 168 0.53 15.48 -15.12
N MET A 169 1.07 14.53 -15.89
CA MET A 169 0.51 13.18 -16.03
C MET A 169 0.62 12.40 -14.72
N GLN A 170 1.75 12.48 -14.01
CA GLN A 170 1.91 11.87 -12.68
C GLN A 170 0.88 12.41 -11.68
N LYS A 171 0.60 13.71 -11.66
CA LYS A 171 -0.44 14.30 -10.81
C LYS A 171 -1.83 13.74 -11.13
N ARG A 172 -2.16 13.61 -12.42
CA ARG A 172 -3.43 13.03 -12.87
C ARG A 172 -3.55 11.57 -12.44
N TYR A 173 -2.52 10.76 -12.67
CA TYR A 173 -2.54 9.35 -12.28
C TYR A 173 -2.54 9.16 -10.77
N ALA A 174 -1.87 10.02 -9.99
CA ALA A 174 -1.94 9.98 -8.54
C ALA A 174 -3.37 10.24 -8.04
N ALA A 175 -4.05 11.25 -8.60
CA ALA A 175 -5.45 11.55 -8.26
C ALA A 175 -6.40 10.40 -8.67
N GLU A 176 -6.23 9.84 -9.87
CA GLU A 176 -7.00 8.69 -10.34
C GLU A 176 -6.79 7.46 -9.44
N SER A 177 -5.53 7.16 -9.10
CA SER A 177 -5.19 6.05 -8.21
C SER A 177 -5.80 6.23 -6.83
N GLN A 178 -5.70 7.44 -6.28
CA GLN A 178 -6.31 7.78 -5.00
C GLN A 178 -7.83 7.56 -5.02
N ALA A 179 -8.51 8.01 -6.08
CA ALA A 179 -9.95 7.86 -6.23
C ALA A 179 -10.35 6.38 -6.33
N MET A 180 -9.65 5.61 -7.17
CA MET A 180 -9.91 4.18 -7.35
C MET A 180 -9.66 3.39 -6.06
N LEU A 181 -8.54 3.63 -5.36
CA LEU A 181 -8.24 2.93 -4.10
C LEU A 181 -9.24 3.29 -3.00
N CYS A 182 -9.78 4.52 -3.00
CA CYS A 182 -10.87 4.92 -2.12
C CYS A 182 -12.16 4.16 -2.44
N GLU A 183 -12.54 4.09 -3.71
CA GLU A 183 -13.73 3.37 -4.19
C GLU A 183 -13.65 1.88 -3.84
N LEU A 184 -12.49 1.27 -4.06
CA LEU A 184 -12.21 -0.12 -3.73
C LEU A 184 -12.24 -0.45 -2.23
N GLN A 185 -12.30 0.59 -1.37
CA GLN A 185 -12.23 0.50 0.07
C GLN A 185 -10.89 -0.10 0.55
N VAL A 186 -9.78 0.36 -0.02
CA VAL A 186 -8.44 -0.04 0.45
C VAL A 186 -8.13 0.68 1.78
N PRO A 187 -7.58 -0.02 2.80
CA PRO A 187 -7.20 0.61 4.07
C PRO A 187 -6.28 1.83 3.86
N PHE A 188 -6.46 2.89 4.65
CA PHE A 188 -5.79 4.19 4.49
C PHE A 188 -6.09 4.96 3.17
N PHE A 189 -7.00 4.46 2.34
CA PHE A 189 -7.58 5.21 1.21
C PHE A 189 -9.09 5.41 1.41
N ALA A 190 -9.77 4.42 1.99
CA ALA A 190 -11.22 4.36 2.20
C ALA A 190 -11.81 5.48 3.08
N GLY A 191 -10.99 6.11 3.94
CA GLY A 191 -11.45 7.09 4.95
C GLY A 191 -11.58 8.54 4.47
N GLY A 192 -11.15 8.86 3.24
CA GLY A 192 -11.29 10.19 2.60
C GLY A 192 -10.54 11.36 3.28
N ASN A 193 -10.14 11.26 4.55
CA ASN A 193 -9.55 12.35 5.33
C ASN A 193 -8.20 11.94 5.93
N LYS A 194 -7.18 12.73 5.61
CA LYS A 194 -5.83 12.76 6.23
C LYS A 194 -5.30 11.40 6.65
N THR A 195 -5.07 10.54 5.68
CA THR A 195 -4.29 9.34 5.91
C THR A 195 -2.81 9.68 5.82
N ASP A 196 -2.06 9.15 6.79
CA ASP A 196 -0.61 9.29 6.88
C ASP A 196 0.04 8.78 5.59
N GLY A 197 0.75 9.65 4.88
CA GLY A 197 1.37 9.32 3.59
C GLY A 197 2.30 8.11 3.67
N ALA A 198 2.97 7.91 4.82
CA ALA A 198 3.82 6.75 5.04
C ALA A 198 2.99 5.45 5.12
N LYS A 199 1.79 5.50 5.70
CA LYS A 199 0.90 4.33 5.77
C LYS A 199 0.29 3.99 4.42
N GLN A 200 -0.06 5.01 3.64
CA GLN A 200 -0.53 4.81 2.27
C GLN A 200 0.57 4.19 1.40
N GLU A 201 1.80 4.70 1.49
CA GLU A 201 2.95 4.15 0.78
C GLU A 201 3.19 2.67 1.15
N HIS A 202 3.13 2.34 2.44
CA HIS A 202 3.25 0.96 2.90
C HIS A 202 2.18 0.06 2.30
N VAL A 203 0.91 0.48 2.32
CA VAL A 203 -0.19 -0.30 1.72
C VAL A 203 -0.01 -0.46 0.22
N LEU A 204 0.47 0.57 -0.48
CA LEU A 204 0.79 0.45 -1.91
C LEU A 204 1.86 -0.64 -2.12
N GLN A 205 2.94 -0.65 -1.35
CA GLN A 205 3.98 -1.68 -1.46
C GLN A 205 3.42 -3.09 -1.24
N VAL A 206 2.49 -3.26 -0.30
CA VAL A 206 1.81 -4.54 -0.05
C VAL A 206 0.95 -4.92 -1.25
N LEU A 207 0.16 -4.00 -1.80
CA LEU A 207 -0.65 -4.25 -2.99
C LEU A 207 0.21 -4.65 -4.20
N TYR A 208 1.34 -3.98 -4.43
CA TYR A 208 2.29 -4.35 -5.48
C TYR A 208 2.81 -5.79 -5.31
N LYS A 209 3.16 -6.20 -4.08
CA LYS A 209 3.58 -7.58 -3.78
C LYS A 209 2.46 -8.59 -4.03
N LEU A 210 1.23 -8.27 -3.63
CA LEU A 210 0.07 -9.15 -3.78
C LEU A 210 -0.41 -9.28 -5.23
N ALA A 211 -0.18 -8.24 -6.04
CA ALA A 211 -0.60 -8.22 -7.43
C ALA A 211 0.25 -9.15 -8.33
N ASP A 212 1.47 -9.51 -7.90
CA ASP A 212 2.45 -10.34 -8.64
C ASP A 212 2.62 -9.91 -10.12
N VAL A 213 2.56 -8.59 -10.35
CA VAL A 213 2.78 -8.01 -11.68
C VAL A 213 4.30 -7.86 -11.86
N LYS A 214 4.87 -8.64 -12.79
CA LYS A 214 6.30 -8.64 -13.15
C LYS A 214 6.62 -7.67 -14.28
#